data_AF-A0A842XHW5-F1
#
_entry.id   AF-A0A842XHW5-F1
#
_cell.length_a   1.000
_cell.length_b   1.000
_cell.length_c   1.000
_cell.angle_alpha   90.00
_cell.angle_beta   90.00
_cell.angle_gamma   90.00
#
_symmetry.space_group_name_H-M   'P 1'
#
loop_
_entity.id
_entity.type
_entity.pdbx_description
1 polymer ?
#
loop_
_entity_poly.entity_id
_entity_poly.type
_entity_poly.pdbx_seq_one_letter_code
_entity_poly.pdbx_strand_id
1 'polypeptide(L)' 'MSERGWLDVSVFRCPRCGRCYVDASWYVVELESDIECGSCREVFNTKNHVTDRVMLEFKIDAEGKVLEAEVAEHIPLGG' A
#
# COMPACT_ATOMS: atom_id res chain seq x y z
N MET A 1 -6.62 1.14 -27.70
CA MET A 1 -5.99 -0.08 -27.14
C MET A 1 -6.02 0.08 -25.63
N SER A 2 -6.32 -0.97 -24.87
CA SER A 2 -6.20 -0.92 -23.41
C SER A 2 -4.84 -1.45 -22.99
N GLU A 3 -4.20 -0.81 -22.01
CA GLU A 3 -2.95 -1.27 -21.42
C GLU A 3 -3.16 -1.72 -19.97
N ARG A 4 -2.10 -2.26 -19.37
CA ARG A 4 -2.07 -2.67 -17.96
C ARG A 4 -1.03 -1.85 -17.22
N GLY A 5 -1.36 -1.41 -16.01
CA GLY A 5 -0.45 -0.78 -15.07
C GLY A 5 -0.40 -1.58 -13.77
N TRP A 6 0.66 -1.40 -12.99
CA TRP A 6 0.84 -2.11 -11.73
C TRP A 6 1.27 -1.16 -10.61
N LEU A 7 0.79 -1.41 -9.40
CA LEU A 7 1.21 -0.68 -8.20
C LEU A 7 1.40 -1.64 -7.03
N ASP A 8 2.60 -1.64 -6.48
CA ASP A 8 2.93 -2.33 -5.25
C ASP A 8 2.51 -1.49 -4.04
N VAL A 9 1.55 -1.98 -3.28
CA VAL A 9 0.99 -1.29 -2.10
C VAL A 9 1.12 -2.15 -0.85
N SER A 10 1.35 -1.49 0.28
CA SER A 10 1.42 -2.12 1.59
C SER A 10 0.30 -1.63 2.48
N VAL A 11 -0.34 -2.57 3.18
CA VAL A 11 -1.33 -2.30 4.23
C VAL A 11 -0.63 -2.38 5.57
N PHE A 12 -0.74 -1.34 6.39
CA PHE A 12 -0.15 -1.30 7.71
C PHE A 12 -1.12 -0.70 8.73
N ARG A 13 -0.90 -0.99 10.02
CA ARG A 13 -1.84 -0.59 11.08
C ARG A 13 -1.16 0.25 12.14
N CYS A 14 -1.85 1.29 12.61
CA CYS A 14 -1.42 1.99 13.80
C CYS A 14 -1.37 1.01 14.98
N PRO A 15 -0.22 0.87 15.67
CA PRO A 15 -0.07 -0.10 16.76
C PRO A 15 -0.93 0.24 17.98
N ARG A 16 -1.32 1.52 18.13
CA ARG A 16 -2.09 2.00 19.28
C ARG A 16 -3.60 1.84 19.13
N CYS A 17 -4.16 2.25 17.98
CA CYS A 17 -5.62 2.27 17.79
C CYS A 17 -6.13 1.32 16.69
N GLY A 18 -5.25 0.61 16.00
CA GLY A 18 -5.62 -0.36 14.97
C GLY A 18 -6.08 0.22 13.64
N ARG A 19 -6.04 1.55 13.45
CA ARG A 19 -6.40 2.19 12.18
C ARG A 19 -5.53 1.66 11.04
N CYS A 20 -6.18 1.22 9.95
CA CYS A 20 -5.50 0.75 8.74
C CYS A 20 -5.11 1.91 7.83
N TYR A 21 -3.97 1.76 7.18
CA TYR A 21 -3.43 2.62 6.14
C TYR A 21 -3.03 1.74 4.95
N VAL A 22 -3.10 2.32 3.76
CA VAL A 22 -2.60 1.73 2.52
C VAL A 22 -1.78 2.79 1.82
N ASP A 23 -0.56 2.46 1.43
CA ASP A 23 0.31 3.38 0.69
C ASP A 23 1.26 2.58 -0.22
N ALA A 24 1.95 3.26 -1.11
CA ALA A 24 2.96 2.65 -1.98
C ALA A 24 4.02 1.95 -1.12
N SER A 25 4.32 0.69 -1.45
CA SER A 25 5.28 -0.12 -0.69
C SER A 25 6.67 0.48 -0.65
N TRP A 26 7.06 1.28 -1.65
CA TRP A 26 8.30 2.04 -1.60
C TRP A 26 8.36 3.01 -0.40
N TYR A 27 7.25 3.69 -0.08
CA TYR A 27 7.19 4.60 1.07
C TYR A 27 7.17 3.84 2.40
N VAL A 28 6.44 2.72 2.44
CA VAL A 28 6.18 1.94 3.66
C VAL A 28 7.35 1.02 4.02
N VAL A 29 7.83 0.24 3.04
CA VAL A 29 8.77 -0.87 3.26
C VAL A 29 10.20 -0.47 2.91
N GLU A 30 10.42 0.33 1.86
CA GLU A 30 11.77 0.68 1.40
C GLU A 30 12.32 1.94 2.08
N LEU A 31 11.49 2.99 2.23
CA LEU A 31 11.86 4.19 2.98
C LEU A 31 11.70 4.03 4.49
N GLU A 32 10.91 3.06 4.93
CA GLU A 32 10.62 2.79 6.36
C GLU A 32 10.22 4.07 7.11
N SER A 33 9.37 4.90 6.50
CA SER A 33 9.06 6.22 7.06
C SER A 33 8.28 6.09 8.37
N ASP A 34 8.58 6.97 9.33
CA ASP A 34 7.72 7.19 10.48
C ASP A 34 6.56 8.10 10.10
N ILE A 35 5.35 7.78 10.57
CA ILE A 35 4.16 8.61 10.35
C ILE A 35 3.45 8.91 11.66
N GLU A 36 2.68 10.00 11.69
CA GLU A 36 1.73 10.28 12.76
C GLU A 36 0.35 9.72 12.43
N CYS A 37 -0.22 8.93 13.34
CA CYS A 37 -1.59 8.46 13.23
C CYS A 37 -2.57 9.65 13.31
N GLY A 38 -3.21 9.97 12.20
CA GLY A 38 -4.25 11.00 12.15
C GLY A 38 -5.48 10.77 13.06
N SER A 39 -5.61 9.62 13.72
CA SER A 39 -6.67 9.35 14.71
C SER A 39 -6.20 9.53 16.16
N CYS A 40 -5.11 8.88 16.56
CA CYS A 40 -4.68 8.82 17.96
C CYS A 40 -3.36 9.54 18.24
N ARG A 41 -2.78 10.18 17.23
CA ARG A 41 -1.53 10.96 17.26
C ARG A 41 -0.27 10.16 17.61
N GLU A 42 -0.36 8.83 17.63
CA GLU A 42 0.82 7.96 17.79
C GLU A 42 1.76 8.12 16.60
N VAL A 43 3.05 8.32 16.86
CA VAL A 43 4.09 8.30 15.82
C VAL A 43 4.71 6.91 15.78
N PHE A 44 4.76 6.29 14.61
CA PHE A 44 5.24 4.91 14.48
C PHE A 44 5.87 4.64 13.12
N ASN A 45 6.79 3.67 13.10
CA ASN A 45 7.44 3.20 11.88
C ASN A 45 6.49 2.34 11.05
N THR A 46 6.33 2.68 9.78
CA THR A 46 5.36 2.01 8.91
C THR A 46 5.74 0.55 8.60
N LYS A 47 7.02 0.25 8.31
CA LYS A 47 7.51 -1.11 8.00
C LYS A 47 7.25 -2.10 9.13
N ASN A 48 7.48 -1.71 10.38
CA ASN A 48 7.32 -2.58 11.54
C ASN A 48 5.86 -3.01 11.82
N HIS A 49 4.90 -2.37 11.14
CA HIS A 49 3.48 -2.59 11.35
C HIS A 49 2.74 -2.93 10.05
N VAL A 50 3.47 -3.39 9.03
CA VAL A 50 2.88 -3.93 7.80
C VAL A 50 2.15 -5.24 8.11
N THR A 51 0.96 -5.35 7.56
CA THR A 51 0.04 -6.49 7.74
C THR A 51 -0.27 -7.21 6.44
N ASP A 52 -0.09 -6.55 5.30
CA ASP A 52 -0.26 -7.13 3.97
C ASP A 52 0.55 -6.31 2.95
N ARG A 53 0.93 -6.92 1.83
CA ARG A 53 1.54 -6.24 0.68
C ARG A 53 1.03 -6.91 -0.57
N VAL A 54 0.50 -6.14 -1.51
CA VAL A 54 -0.12 -6.67 -2.72
C VAL A 54 0.34 -5.89 -3.94
N MET A 55 0.41 -6.60 -5.07
CA MET A 55 0.49 -5.95 -6.37
C MET A 55 -0.94 -5.74 -6.88
N LEU A 56 -1.31 -4.49 -7.14
CA LEU A 56 -2.53 -4.15 -7.86
C LEU A 56 -2.27 -4.14 -9.36
N GLU A 57 -3.12 -4.79 -10.14
CA GLU A 57 -3.18 -4.62 -11.60
C GLU A 57 -4.29 -3.61 -11.94
N PHE A 58 -3.99 -2.65 -12.80
CA PHE A 58 -4.91 -1.66 -13.34
C PHE A 58 -5.14 -1.92 -14.81
N LYS A 59 -6.40 -1.94 -15.22
CA LYS A 59 -6.77 -1.88 -16.64
C LYS A 59 -6.97 -0.43 -17.03
N ILE A 60 -6.25 0.02 -18.05
CA ILE A 60 -6.22 1.43 -18.46
C ILE A 60 -6.76 1.55 -19.89
N ASP A 61 -7.63 2.53 -20.12
CA ASP A 61 -8.18 2.80 -21.45
C ASP A 61 -7.23 3.59 -22.35
N ALA A 62 -7.66 3.86 -23.58
CA ALA A 62 -6.85 4.59 -24.55
C ALA A 62 -6.62 6.07 -24.20
N GLU A 63 -7.36 6.62 -23.23
CA GLU A 63 -7.20 7.99 -22.73
C GLU A 63 -6.30 8.06 -21.48
N GLY A 64 -5.79 6.91 -21.00
CA GLY A 64 -4.98 6.84 -19.79
C GLY A 64 -5.80 6.83 -18.50
N LYS A 65 -7.10 6.52 -18.57
CA LYS A 65 -7.97 6.42 -17.38
C LYS A 65 -8.10 4.97 -16.91
N VAL A 66 -8.15 4.81 -15.59
CA VAL A 66 -8.39 3.51 -14.96
C VAL A 66 -9.83 3.08 -15.20
N LEU A 67 -10.00 1.88 -15.74
CA LEU A 67 -11.29 1.20 -15.89
C LEU A 67 -11.57 0.26 -14.72
N GLU A 68 -10.53 -0.45 -14.26
CA GLU A 68 -10.63 -1.51 -13.26
C GLU A 68 -9.30 -1.62 -12.50
N ALA A 69 -9.38 -2.05 -11.24
CA ALA A 69 -8.21 -2.39 -10.43
C ALA A 69 -8.51 -3.66 -9.63
N GLU A 70 -7.58 -4.62 -9.66
CA GLU A 70 -7.70 -5.89 -8.95
C GLU A 70 -6.40 -6.28 -8.25
N VAL A 71 -6.49 -7.12 -7.22
CA VAL A 71 -5.32 -7.70 -6.56
C VAL A 71 -4.78 -8.81 -7.47
N ALA A 72 -3.61 -8.59 -8.05
CA ALA A 72 -2.94 -9.57 -8.89
C ALA A 72 -2.23 -10.65 -8.05
N GLU A 73 -1.56 -10.25 -6.97
CA GLU A 73 -0.89 -11.16 -6.05
C GLU A 73 -0.65 -10.55 -4.67
N HIS A 74 -0.51 -11.43 -3.67
CA HIS A 74 0.05 -11.08 -2.37
C HIS A 74 1.56 -11.29 -2.37
N ILE A 75 2.31 -10.24 -2.03
CA ILE A 75 3.76 -10.24 -1.95
C ILE A 75 4.16 -10.61 -0.51
N PRO A 76 5.01 -11.62 -0.29
CA PRO A 76 5.46 -11.98 1.04
C PRO A 76 6.13 -10.79 1.76
N LEU A 77 5.74 -10.58 3.02
CA LEU A 77 6.44 -9.67 3.92
C LEU A 77 7.75 -10.37 4.31
N GLY A 78 8.86 -10.00 3.68
CA GLY A 78 10.19 -10.51 4.05
C GLY A 78 10.46 -10.33 5.55
N GLY A 79 11.17 -11.29 6.16
CA GLY A 79 11.56 -11.26 7.57
C GLY A 79 12.76 -10.38 7.85
#